data_AF-A0A959GLZ7-F1
#
_entry.id   AF-A0A959GLZ7-F1
#
_cell.length_a   1.000
_cell.length_b   1.000
_cell.length_c   1.000
_cell.angle_alpha   90.00
_cell.angle_beta   90.00
_cell.angle_gamma   90.00
#
_symmetry.space_group_name_H-M   'P 1'
#
loop_
_entity.id
_entity.type
_entity.pdbx_description
1 polymer ?
#
loop_
_entity_poly.entity_id
_entity_poly.type
_entity_poly.pdbx_seq_one_letter_code
_entity_poly.pdbx_strand_id
1 'polypeptide(L)'
;MPGPILLTGDKVNFMPAFGAATVVVKPGALAGSGPTLLGGKPVCVVGDEAKVSVPGCTYIAPPYVIPGTGTLKIDSLAGDQKAVKTKVG
;
A
#
# COMPACT_ATOMS: atom_id res chain seq x y z
N MET A 1 14.77 14.02 -11.36
CA MET A 1 15.13 12.59 -11.20
C MET A 1 13.85 11.78 -11.24
N PRO A 2 13.76 10.69 -12.03
CA PRO A 2 12.67 9.72 -11.82
C PRO A 2 12.79 9.15 -10.40
N GLY A 3 11.64 8.93 -9.74
CA GLY A 3 11.60 8.39 -8.38
C GLY A 3 12.12 6.95 -8.29
N PRO A 4 12.39 6.44 -7.07
CA PRO A 4 12.81 5.06 -6.87
C PRO A 4 11.73 4.08 -7.36
N ILE A 5 12.17 2.92 -7.86
CA ILE A 5 11.29 1.83 -8.31
C ILE A 5 10.95 0.97 -7.08
N LEU A 6 9.66 0.71 -6.88
CA LEU A 6 9.19 -0.15 -5.78
C LEU A 6 9.42 -1.63 -6.13
N LEU A 7 9.84 -2.40 -5.13
CA LEU A 7 10.16 -3.82 -5.25
C LEU A 7 9.36 -4.66 -4.26
N THR A 8 9.25 -5.95 -4.54
CA THR A 8 8.70 -6.93 -3.59
C THR A 8 9.39 -6.83 -2.23
N GLY A 9 8.58 -6.74 -1.18
CA GLY A 9 9.02 -6.60 0.20
C GLY A 9 9.12 -5.16 0.70
N ASP A 10 8.98 -4.16 -0.17
CA ASP A 10 8.85 -2.77 0.25
C ASP A 10 7.61 -2.59 1.12
N LYS A 11 7.72 -1.71 2.11
CA LYS A 11 6.69 -1.52 3.13
C LYS A 11 5.76 -0.37 2.76
N VAL A 12 4.47 -0.61 2.97
CA VAL A 12 3.43 0.41 2.82
C VAL A 12 3.10 0.97 4.19
N ASN A 13 3.36 2.26 4.38
CA ASN A 13 2.97 2.97 5.58
C ASN A 13 1.64 3.69 5.32
N PHE A 14 0.62 3.34 6.10
CA PHE A 14 -0.68 3.99 6.05
C PHE A 14 -0.71 5.17 7.01
N MET A 15 -1.41 6.23 6.65
CA MET A 15 -1.70 7.32 7.58
C MET A 15 -2.76 6.83 8.60
N PRO A 16 -2.62 7.11 9.90
CA PRO A 16 -3.61 6.69 10.90
C PRO A 16 -4.99 7.31 10.74
N ALA A 17 -5.09 8.49 10.12
CA ALA A 17 -6.34 9.22 9.97
C ALA A 17 -7.12 8.75 8.72
N PHE A 18 -8.30 8.17 8.93
CA PHE A 18 -9.23 7.76 7.87
C PHE A 18 -10.58 8.47 8.08
N GLY A 19 -10.70 9.67 7.51
CA GLY A 19 -11.87 10.53 7.75
C GLY A 19 -11.97 10.89 9.24
N ALA A 20 -13.09 10.55 9.88
CA ALA A 20 -13.29 10.73 11.32
C ALA A 20 -12.73 9.58 12.18
N ALA A 21 -12.30 8.48 11.56
CA ALA A 21 -11.74 7.33 12.27
C ALA A 21 -10.22 7.46 12.42
N THR A 22 -9.71 7.09 13.59
CA THR A 22 -8.28 6.91 13.85
C THR A 22 -7.98 5.42 13.91
N VAL A 23 -7.09 4.96 13.04
CA VAL A 23 -6.73 3.55 12.89
C VAL A 23 -5.32 3.33 13.45
N VAL A 24 -5.15 2.27 14.24
CA VAL A 24 -3.85 1.73 14.62
C VAL A 24 -3.30 0.95 13.42
N VAL A 25 -2.60 1.68 12.56
CA VAL A 25 -2.05 1.15 11.31
C VAL A 25 -0.92 0.16 11.57
N LYS A 26 -0.81 -0.83 10.69
CA LYS A 26 0.32 -1.76 10.62
C LYS A 26 0.97 -1.65 9.24
N PRO A 27 2.29 -1.83 9.12
CA PRO A 27 2.95 -1.78 7.82
C PRO A 27 2.45 -2.89 6.90
N GLY A 28 2.00 -2.52 5.70
CA GLY A 28 1.75 -3.49 4.62
C GLY A 28 3.05 -3.90 3.94
N ALA A 29 3.03 -4.99 3.19
CA ALA A 29 4.15 -5.39 2.33
C ALA A 29 3.67 -5.44 0.88
N LEU A 30 4.45 -4.87 -0.04
CA LEU A 30 4.21 -4.97 -1.47
C LEU A 30 4.69 -6.32 -2.00
N ALA A 31 3.91 -6.89 -2.90
CA ALA A 31 4.25 -8.10 -3.63
C ALA A 31 4.23 -7.78 -5.13
N GLY A 32 5.41 -7.45 -5.66
CA GLY A 32 5.62 -7.15 -7.06
C GLY A 32 5.39 -8.37 -7.95
N SER A 33 4.75 -8.17 -9.10
CA SER A 33 4.56 -9.19 -10.13
C SER A 33 5.14 -8.83 -11.49
N GLY A 34 5.92 -7.75 -11.57
CA GLY A 34 6.60 -7.37 -12.79
C GLY A 34 7.60 -8.43 -13.27
N PRO A 35 7.80 -8.58 -14.59
CA PRO A 35 8.71 -9.57 -15.16
C PRO A 35 10.19 -9.20 -14.96
N THR A 36 10.49 -7.94 -14.62
CA THR A 36 11.84 -7.48 -14.33
C THR A 36 12.18 -7.70 -12.85
N LEU A 37 13.37 -8.25 -12.61
CA LEU A 37 13.98 -8.33 -11.29
C LEU A 37 15.00 -7.20 -11.13
N LEU A 38 14.91 -6.44 -10.03
CA LEU A 38 15.93 -5.48 -9.63
C LEU A 38 16.55 -5.98 -8.32
N GLY A 39 17.86 -6.24 -8.32
CA GLY A 39 18.53 -6.83 -7.15
C GLY A 39 17.96 -8.18 -6.72
N GLY A 40 17.44 -8.98 -7.67
CA GLY A 40 16.83 -10.29 -7.41
C GLY A 40 15.39 -10.25 -6.88
N LYS A 41 14.79 -9.06 -6.74
CA LYS A 41 13.40 -8.89 -6.32
C LYS A 41 12.52 -8.44 -7.48
N PRO A 42 11.30 -8.98 -7.64
CA PRO A 42 10.35 -8.49 -8.64
C PRO A 42 10.02 -7.02 -8.45
N VAL A 43 9.97 -6.28 -9.56
CA VAL A 43 9.48 -4.91 -9.59
C VAL A 43 7.97 -4.89 -9.38
N CYS A 44 7.48 -3.93 -8.59
CA CYS A 44 6.05 -3.68 -8.45
C CYS A 44 5.52 -2.93 -9.67
N VAL A 45 4.43 -3.44 -10.24
CA VAL A 45 3.72 -2.86 -11.37
C VAL A 45 2.31 -2.45 -10.96
N VAL A 46 1.66 -1.64 -11.80
CA VAL A 46 0.26 -1.23 -11.57
C VAL A 46 -0.62 -2.47 -11.48
N GLY A 47 -1.42 -2.56 -10.43
CA GLY A 47 -2.23 -3.72 -10.05
C GLY A 47 -1.68 -4.47 -8.83
N ASP A 48 -0.39 -4.34 -8.51
CA ASP A 48 0.19 -4.95 -7.29
C ASP A 48 -0.30 -4.28 -6.00
N GLU A 49 -0.72 -3.02 -6.08
CA GLU A 49 -1.30 -2.30 -4.94
C GLU A 49 -2.56 -2.99 -4.39
N ALA A 50 -3.35 -3.62 -5.27
CA ALA A 50 -4.58 -4.32 -4.88
C ALA A 50 -4.32 -5.58 -4.05
N LYS A 51 -3.09 -6.12 -4.10
CA LYS A 51 -2.67 -7.27 -3.29
C LYS A 51 -2.33 -6.87 -1.86
N VAL A 52 -2.12 -5.58 -1.58
CA VAL A 52 -1.83 -5.09 -0.24
C VAL A 52 -3.11 -5.13 0.60
N SER A 53 -3.11 -6.00 1.60
CA SER A 53 -4.21 -6.14 2.55
C SER A 53 -3.63 -6.33 3.95
N VAL A 54 -3.95 -5.42 4.86
CA VAL A 54 -3.46 -5.44 6.24
C VAL A 54 -4.66 -5.65 7.18
N PRO A 55 -5.03 -6.90 7.48
CA PRO A 55 -6.16 -7.21 8.35
C PRO A 55 -5.83 -6.96 9.83
N GLY A 56 -6.89 -6.81 10.63
CA GLY A 56 -6.76 -6.68 12.09
C GLY A 56 -6.14 -5.35 12.52
N CYS A 57 -6.40 -4.28 11.78
CA CYS A 57 -6.11 -2.93 12.21
C CYS A 57 -7.27 -2.44 13.09
N THR A 58 -6.98 -2.14 14.36
CA THR A 58 -7.97 -1.61 15.29
C THR A 58 -8.25 -0.15 14.95
N TYR A 59 -9.50 0.29 15.05
CA TYR A 59 -9.87 1.68 14.81
C TYR A 59 -10.89 2.18 15.83
N ILE A 60 -10.89 3.50 16.03
CA ILE A 60 -11.82 4.21 16.89
C ILE A 60 -12.38 5.38 16.10
N ALA A 61 -13.69 5.60 16.17
CA ALA A 61 -14.36 6.69 15.45
C ALA A 61 -15.35 7.37 16.41
N PRO A 62 -15.09 8.61 16.88
CA PRO A 62 -16.00 9.31 17.78
C PRO A 62 -17.42 9.41 17.19
N PRO A 63 -18.49 9.25 18.02
CA PRO A 63 -18.48 9.05 19.48
C PRO A 63 -18.26 7.60 19.93
N TYR A 64 -18.04 6.66 19.01
CA TYR A 64 -17.84 5.25 19.32
C TYR A 64 -16.42 5.00 19.85
N VAL A 65 -16.32 4.84 21.17
CA VAL A 65 -15.05 4.59 21.88
C VAL A 65 -14.68 3.11 21.99
N ILE A 66 -15.57 2.19 21.60
CA ILE A 66 -15.28 0.76 21.55
C ILE A 66 -14.47 0.48 20.29
N PRO A 67 -13.23 -0.04 20.40
CA PRO A 67 -12.40 -0.30 19.23
C PRO A 67 -13.02 -1.35 18.31
N GLY A 68 -13.23 -0.98 17.05
CA GLY A 68 -13.55 -1.92 15.98
C GLY A 68 -12.29 -2.50 15.34
N THR A 69 -12.42 -3.54 14.53
CA THR A 69 -11.33 -4.07 13.70
C THR A 69 -11.67 -3.95 12.22
N GLY A 70 -10.66 -3.65 11.41
CA GLY A 70 -10.81 -3.50 9.97
C GLY A 70 -9.59 -3.99 9.21
N THR A 71 -9.70 -3.96 7.89
CA THR A 71 -8.63 -4.33 6.96
C THR A 71 -8.26 -3.11 6.13
N LEU A 72 -6.98 -2.71 6.17
CA LEU A 72 -6.48 -1.63 5.34
C LEU A 72 -6.09 -2.17 3.97
N LYS A 73 -6.47 -1.44 2.92
CA LYS A 73 -6.13 -1.71 1.52
C LYS A 73 -5.70 -0.42 0.84
N ILE A 74 -4.97 -0.55 -0.26
CA ILE A 74 -4.68 0.58 -1.14
C ILE A 74 -5.86 0.69 -2.12
N ASP A 75 -6.55 1.83 -2.11
CA ASP A 75 -7.69 2.07 -2.99
C ASP A 75 -7.23 2.47 -4.40
N SER A 76 -6.31 3.43 -4.48
CA SER A 76 -5.74 3.88 -5.76
C SER A 76 -4.35 4.46 -5.57
N LEU A 77 -3.51 4.28 -6.59
CA LEU A 77 -2.22 4.95 -6.70
C LEU A 77 -2.42 6.36 -7.28
N ALA A 78 -1.72 7.33 -6.69
CA ALA A 78 -1.66 8.67 -7.24
C ALA A 78 -0.98 8.68 -8.63
N GLY A 79 -1.27 9.69 -9.46
CA GLY A 79 -0.77 9.75 -10.84
C GLY A 79 0.76 9.79 -10.94
N ASP A 80 1.42 10.41 -9.96
CA ASP A 80 2.87 10.50 -9.81
C ASP A 80 3.52 9.22 -9.28
N GLN A 81 2.72 8.28 -8.76
CA GLN A 81 3.17 6.94 -8.36
C GLN A 81 3.09 5.93 -9.52
N LYS A 82 2.61 6.36 -10.70
CA LYS A 82 2.54 5.54 -11.91
C LYS A 82 3.61 5.99 -12.90
N ALA A 83 4.55 5.11 -13.23
CA ALA A 83 5.52 5.38 -14.28
C ALA A 83 4.82 5.43 -15.65
N VAL A 84 4.86 6.58 -16.32
CA VAL A 84 4.21 6.77 -17.62
C VAL A 84 5.05 6.18 -18.77
N LYS A 85 6.38 6.22 -18.65
CA LYS A 85 7.32 5.79 -19.72
C LYS A 85 7.80 4.34 -19.60
N THR A 86 7.83 3.78 -18.41
CA THR A 86 8.37 2.44 -18.17
C THR A 86 7.23 1.46 -17.94
N LYS A 87 6.43 1.21 -18.99
CA LYS A 87 5.51 0.07 -18.98
C LYS A 87 6.33 -1.16 -19.32
N VAL A 88 6.66 -1.95 -18.30
CA VAL A 88 7.18 -3.30 -18.53
C VAL A 88 5.96 -4.19 -18.72
N GLY A 89 5.57 -4.37 -19.98
CA GLY A 89 4.54 -5.31 -20.42
C GLY A 89 5.16 -6.65 -20.77
#